data_AF-A0AAI8SXK1-F1
#
_entry.id   AF-A0AAI8SXK1-F1
#
_cell.length_a   1.000
_cell.length_b   1.000
_cell.length_c   1.000
_cell.angle_alpha   90.00
_cell.angle_beta   90.00
_cell.angle_gamma   90.00
#
_symmetry.space_group_name_H-M   'P 1'
#
loop_
_entity.id
_entity.type
_entity.pdbx_description
1 polymer ?
#
loop_
_entity_poly.entity_id
_entity_poly.type
_entity_poly.pdbx_seq_one_letter_code
_entity_poly.pdbx_strand_id
1 'polypeptide(L)'
;MTSVSSAALTNAMRYQQMRMQADLVKATKESSTGRVADVGLALGGRTAQSVTFSRDLDRLNVIVDSNGLVTARLASTQTSLGQLSGVAQTFLSALTTASSGDNSNSLTQSTGQTTLQQLTSILNTSVNGEYLFAGTNTDVKPINDFTAAGSPAKAAFDASFVAKFGFTPNDPAAANITAAQMDDFITNDVAPQFLGAGWQTNMSNATDQQIVSRIALNETTETSTSANSDGIRKLAMAAAMVSSLMSSNISRAAKDSIVTHSQTLVGEALSGIAQVQSETGIVQKRVSDASDRMKTQIDLFERHILDLEAVDPATAATRVADLTQHIETSFALTARLQQLSLLNYLT
;
A
#
# COMPACT_ATOMS: atom_id res chain seq x y z
N MET A 1 -57.80 -42.67 42.41
CA MET A 1 -57.45 -41.55 41.50
C MET A 1 -56.01 -41.05 41.75
N THR A 2 -54.99 -41.92 41.81
CA THR A 2 -53.63 -41.52 42.27
C THR A 2 -52.48 -41.94 41.35
N SER A 3 -52.77 -42.48 40.15
CA SER A 3 -51.76 -42.87 39.16
C SER A 3 -51.40 -41.75 38.16
N VAL A 4 -52.02 -40.58 38.27
CA VAL A 4 -51.74 -39.41 37.40
C VAL A 4 -50.51 -38.63 37.89
N SER A 5 -49.98 -38.88 39.08
CA SER A 5 -49.09 -37.92 39.76
C SER A 5 -47.58 -38.17 39.60
N SER A 6 -47.06 -39.39 39.74
CA SER A 6 -45.59 -39.58 39.83
C SER A 6 -44.84 -39.42 38.50
N ALA A 7 -45.31 -40.05 37.42
CA ALA A 7 -44.66 -39.94 36.11
C ALA A 7 -44.78 -38.53 35.52
N ALA A 8 -45.91 -37.86 35.74
CA ALA A 8 -46.11 -36.47 35.34
C ALA A 8 -45.20 -35.51 36.14
N LEU A 9 -45.06 -35.71 37.45
CA LEU A 9 -44.15 -34.94 38.30
C LEU A 9 -42.68 -35.16 37.94
N THR A 10 -42.25 -36.40 37.72
CA THR A 10 -40.86 -36.70 37.32
C THR A 10 -40.53 -36.15 35.94
N ASN A 11 -41.44 -36.25 34.98
CA ASN A 11 -41.25 -35.64 33.66
C ASN A 11 -41.21 -34.10 33.76
N ALA A 12 -42.10 -33.48 34.53
CA ALA A 12 -42.09 -32.04 34.75
C ALA A 12 -40.77 -31.55 35.38
N MET A 13 -40.25 -32.27 36.37
CA MET A 13 -38.94 -31.98 37.00
C MET A 13 -37.78 -32.09 36.00
N ARG A 14 -37.76 -33.12 35.15
CA ARG A 14 -36.74 -33.26 34.09
C ARG A 14 -36.83 -32.14 33.07
N TYR A 15 -38.03 -31.74 32.66
CA TYR A 15 -38.23 -30.59 31.76
C TYR A 15 -37.75 -29.28 32.38
N GLN A 16 -38.08 -29.04 33.65
CA GLN A 16 -37.65 -27.84 34.38
C GLN A 16 -36.12 -27.82 34.55
N GLN A 17 -35.51 -28.98 34.83
CA GLN A 17 -34.06 -29.11 34.94
C GLN A 17 -33.34 -28.85 33.62
N MET A 18 -33.82 -29.43 32.51
CA MET A 18 -33.27 -29.14 31.17
C MET A 18 -33.40 -27.65 30.83
N ARG A 19 -34.53 -27.02 31.18
CA ARG A 19 -34.73 -25.59 30.97
C ARG A 19 -33.77 -24.73 31.80
N MET A 20 -33.59 -25.03 33.08
CA MET A 20 -32.64 -24.29 33.94
C MET A 20 -31.19 -24.45 33.46
N GLN A 21 -30.82 -25.64 32.99
CA GLN A 21 -29.49 -25.86 32.39
C GLN A 21 -29.30 -25.04 31.11
N ALA A 22 -30.31 -24.97 30.23
CA ALA A 22 -30.27 -24.13 29.04
C ALA A 22 -30.19 -22.63 29.40
N ASP A 23 -30.98 -22.18 30.38
CA ASP A 23 -30.95 -20.81 30.88
C ASP A 23 -29.60 -20.48 31.55
N LEU A 24 -28.96 -21.45 32.23
CA LEU A 24 -27.63 -21.28 32.81
C LEU A 24 -26.59 -21.08 31.72
N VAL A 25 -26.55 -21.92 30.68
CA VAL A 25 -25.64 -21.76 29.54
C VAL A 25 -25.82 -20.40 28.89
N LYS A 26 -27.07 -19.96 28.72
CA LYS A 26 -27.40 -18.63 28.19
C LYS A 26 -26.85 -17.52 29.09
N ALA A 27 -27.17 -17.54 30.37
CA ALA A 27 -26.74 -16.52 31.33
C ALA A 27 -25.21 -16.50 31.50
N THR A 28 -24.54 -17.64 31.44
CA THR A 28 -23.08 -17.72 31.45
C THR A 28 -22.47 -17.08 30.20
N LYS A 29 -23.05 -17.30 29.02
CA LYS A 29 -22.63 -16.62 27.79
C LYS A 29 -22.86 -15.11 27.86
N GLU A 30 -24.01 -14.67 28.37
CA GLU A 30 -24.31 -13.24 28.54
C GLU A 30 -23.38 -12.58 29.56
N SER A 31 -23.10 -13.25 30.68
CA SER A 31 -22.19 -12.78 31.71
C SER A 31 -20.75 -12.69 31.24
N SER A 32 -20.29 -13.60 30.37
CA SER A 32 -18.90 -13.61 29.90
C SER A 32 -18.67 -12.65 28.73
N THR A 33 -19.66 -12.48 27.85
CA THR A 33 -19.56 -11.63 26.66
C THR A 33 -20.06 -10.21 26.86
N GLY A 34 -20.86 -9.97 27.91
CA GLY A 34 -21.56 -8.70 28.12
C GLY A 34 -22.64 -8.41 27.06
N ARG A 35 -22.99 -9.41 26.24
CA ARG A 35 -23.97 -9.29 25.15
C ARG A 35 -25.03 -10.37 25.24
N VAL A 36 -26.22 -10.08 24.71
CA VAL A 36 -27.33 -11.04 24.63
C VAL A 36 -26.89 -12.31 23.92
N ALA A 37 -27.23 -13.47 24.50
CA ALA A 37 -26.75 -14.75 23.97
C ALA A 37 -27.41 -15.12 22.63
N ASP A 38 -28.64 -14.63 22.42
CA ASP A 38 -29.42 -14.76 21.20
C ASP A 38 -29.95 -13.38 20.79
N VAL A 39 -29.23 -12.74 19.88
CA VAL A 39 -29.54 -11.43 19.29
C VAL A 39 -30.90 -11.46 18.58
N GLY A 40 -31.26 -12.58 17.93
CA GLY A 40 -32.54 -12.72 17.23
C GLY A 40 -33.73 -12.70 18.18
N LEU A 41 -33.65 -13.53 19.23
CA LEU A 41 -34.69 -13.64 20.23
C LEU A 41 -34.79 -12.37 21.11
N ALA A 42 -33.66 -11.77 21.47
CA ALA A 42 -33.62 -10.63 22.37
C ALA A 42 -34.09 -9.32 21.69
N LEU A 43 -33.74 -9.12 20.41
CA LEU A 43 -34.03 -7.86 19.70
C LEU A 43 -35.30 -7.93 18.83
N GLY A 44 -35.76 -9.13 18.45
CA GLY A 44 -36.95 -9.29 17.59
C GLY A 44 -36.84 -8.49 16.29
N GLY A 45 -37.73 -7.53 16.08
CA GLY A 45 -37.69 -6.67 14.87
C GLY A 45 -36.43 -5.82 14.74
N ARG A 46 -35.72 -5.53 15.83
CA ARG A 46 -34.47 -4.74 15.83
C ARG A 46 -33.24 -5.57 15.43
N THR A 47 -33.35 -6.89 15.34
CA THR A 47 -32.24 -7.75 14.87
C THR A 47 -31.77 -7.36 13.48
N ALA A 48 -32.67 -6.98 12.58
CA ALA A 48 -32.32 -6.51 11.24
C ALA A 48 -31.42 -5.26 11.27
N GLN A 49 -31.65 -4.36 12.23
CA GLN A 49 -30.83 -3.16 12.42
C GLN A 49 -29.43 -3.54 12.94
N SER A 50 -29.32 -4.40 13.96
CA SER A 50 -28.01 -4.84 14.47
C SER A 50 -27.17 -5.51 13.38
N VAL A 51 -27.79 -6.44 12.63
CA VAL A 51 -27.12 -7.14 11.52
C VAL A 51 -26.66 -6.17 10.43
N THR A 52 -27.45 -5.13 10.13
CA THR A 52 -27.06 -4.10 9.15
C THR A 52 -25.84 -3.34 9.64
N PHE A 53 -25.83 -2.87 10.89
CA PHE A 53 -24.68 -2.18 11.47
C PHE A 53 -23.44 -3.05 11.54
N SER A 54 -23.55 -4.34 11.88
CA SER A 54 -22.40 -5.25 11.87
C SER A 54 -21.80 -5.39 10.48
N ARG A 55 -22.63 -5.51 9.44
CA ARG A 55 -22.14 -5.59 8.04
C ARG A 55 -21.48 -4.31 7.59
N ASP A 56 -22.03 -3.15 7.94
CA ASP A 56 -21.45 -1.86 7.60
C ASP A 56 -20.12 -1.65 8.32
N LEU A 57 -20.04 -2.04 9.61
CA LEU A 57 -18.81 -2.06 10.39
C LEU A 57 -17.74 -2.94 9.74
N ASP A 58 -18.07 -4.19 9.38
CA ASP A 58 -17.13 -5.10 8.72
C ASP A 58 -16.60 -4.50 7.41
N ARG A 59 -17.49 -3.90 6.61
CA ARG A 59 -17.12 -3.24 5.35
C ARG A 59 -16.21 -2.03 5.58
N LEU A 60 -16.46 -1.23 6.61
CA LEU A 60 -15.61 -0.09 6.95
C LEU A 60 -14.23 -0.54 7.43
N ASN A 61 -14.17 -1.56 8.30
CA ASN A 61 -12.92 -2.12 8.79
C ASN A 61 -12.02 -2.63 7.65
N VAL A 62 -12.59 -3.37 6.69
CA VAL A 62 -11.84 -3.84 5.52
C VAL A 62 -11.24 -2.68 4.70
N ILE A 63 -11.97 -1.57 4.54
CA ILE A 63 -11.45 -0.41 3.81
C ILE A 63 -10.37 0.31 4.64
N VAL A 64 -10.53 0.44 5.96
CA VAL A 64 -9.51 1.02 6.84
C VAL A 64 -8.22 0.20 6.81
N ASP A 65 -8.30 -1.13 6.85
CA ASP A 65 -7.14 -2.02 6.73
C ASP A 65 -6.45 -1.87 5.37
N SER A 66 -7.23 -1.82 4.28
CA SER A 66 -6.72 -1.56 2.93
C SER A 66 -6.04 -0.19 2.83
N ASN A 67 -6.61 0.85 3.45
CA ASN A 67 -6.00 2.18 3.51
C ASN A 67 -4.68 2.18 4.28
N GLY A 68 -4.52 1.31 5.28
CA GLY A 68 -3.24 1.10 5.96
C GLY A 68 -2.14 0.64 5.00
N LEU A 69 -2.43 -0.32 4.13
CA LEU A 69 -1.50 -0.79 3.09
C LEU A 69 -1.18 0.31 2.07
N VAL A 70 -2.20 1.01 1.59
CA VAL A 70 -2.04 2.15 0.68
C VAL A 70 -1.15 3.23 1.31
N THR A 71 -1.36 3.56 2.58
CA THR A 71 -0.57 4.56 3.31
C THR A 71 0.90 4.16 3.39
N ALA A 72 1.18 2.90 3.73
CA ALA A 72 2.55 2.39 3.78
C ALA A 72 3.24 2.46 2.41
N ARG A 73 2.53 2.10 1.33
CA ARG A 73 3.03 2.18 -0.04
C ARG A 73 3.32 3.63 -0.47
N LEU A 74 2.40 4.56 -0.20
CA LEU A 74 2.58 5.98 -0.52
C LEU A 74 3.74 6.59 0.27
N ALA A 75 3.91 6.21 1.55
CA ALA A 75 5.04 6.66 2.35
C ALA A 75 6.38 6.18 1.76
N SER A 76 6.48 4.91 1.37
CA SER A 76 7.69 4.38 0.73
C SER A 76 7.97 5.06 -0.63
N THR A 77 6.92 5.37 -1.38
CA THR A 77 7.00 6.16 -2.63
C THR A 77 7.56 7.55 -2.34
N GLN A 78 7.05 8.25 -1.33
CA GLN A 78 7.52 9.58 -0.93
C GLN A 78 8.99 9.57 -0.51
N THR A 79 9.43 8.57 0.25
CA THR A 79 10.84 8.36 0.60
C THR A 79 11.71 8.18 -0.64
N SER A 80 11.28 7.32 -1.57
CA SER A 80 12.01 7.03 -2.80
C SER A 80 12.13 8.27 -3.70
N LEU A 81 11.05 9.05 -3.84
CA LEU A 81 11.08 10.33 -4.55
C LEU A 81 12.02 11.34 -3.87
N GLY A 82 12.08 11.37 -2.53
CA GLY A 82 13.02 12.20 -1.79
C GLY A 82 14.48 11.82 -2.05
N GLN A 83 14.76 10.52 -2.14
CA GLN A 83 16.08 10.02 -2.53
C GLN A 83 16.43 10.43 -3.97
N LEU A 84 15.49 10.30 -4.92
CA LEU A 84 15.70 10.75 -6.30
C LEU A 84 16.00 12.25 -6.39
N SER A 85 15.27 13.10 -5.65
CA SER A 85 15.58 14.53 -5.57
C SER A 85 16.99 14.79 -5.03
N GLY A 86 17.43 14.04 -4.01
CA GLY A 86 18.79 14.15 -3.47
C GLY A 86 19.87 13.73 -4.48
N VAL A 87 19.62 12.67 -5.25
CA VAL A 87 20.49 12.23 -6.35
C VAL A 87 20.57 13.29 -7.44
N ALA A 88 19.43 13.82 -7.89
CA ALA A 88 19.35 14.89 -8.88
C ALA A 88 20.09 16.16 -8.42
N GLN A 89 19.92 16.57 -7.16
CA GLN A 89 20.60 17.74 -6.60
C GLN A 89 22.12 17.54 -6.55
N THR A 90 22.57 16.34 -6.16
CA THR A 90 24.00 15.99 -6.16
C THR A 90 24.58 16.04 -7.57
N PHE A 91 23.84 15.50 -8.55
CA PHE A 91 24.25 15.52 -9.94
C PHE A 91 24.32 16.95 -10.49
N LEU A 92 23.33 17.79 -10.21
CA LEU A 92 23.32 19.21 -10.60
C LEU A 92 24.53 19.98 -10.03
N SER A 93 24.88 19.73 -8.76
CA SER A 93 26.07 20.32 -8.15
C SER A 93 27.35 19.89 -8.88
N ALA A 94 27.48 18.60 -9.21
CA ALA A 94 28.63 18.10 -9.95
C ALA A 94 28.74 18.69 -11.37
N LEU A 95 27.61 18.88 -12.06
CA LEU A 95 27.55 19.56 -13.36
C LEU A 95 27.94 21.03 -13.26
N THR A 96 27.56 21.70 -12.18
CA THR A 96 27.94 23.10 -11.92
C THR A 96 29.45 23.23 -11.74
N THR A 97 30.08 22.34 -10.98
CA THR A 97 31.55 22.27 -10.84
C THR A 97 32.24 21.84 -12.13
N ALA A 98 31.61 21.01 -12.96
CA ALA A 98 32.13 20.69 -14.29
C ALA A 98 32.12 21.93 -15.21
N SER A 99 31.06 22.75 -15.15
CA SER A 99 30.94 23.98 -15.93
C SER A 99 31.97 25.04 -15.56
N SER A 100 32.46 25.09 -14.31
CA SER A 100 33.55 25.99 -13.91
C SER A 100 34.94 25.49 -14.34
N GLY A 101 35.04 24.27 -14.86
CA GLY A 101 36.31 23.63 -15.23
C GLY A 101 37.07 23.02 -14.06
N ASP A 102 36.47 22.99 -12.86
CA ASP A 102 37.13 22.49 -11.64
C ASP A 102 37.11 20.95 -11.53
N ASN A 103 36.28 20.27 -12.32
CA ASN A 103 36.21 18.81 -12.39
C ASN A 103 36.83 18.24 -13.66
N SER A 104 37.48 17.08 -13.54
CA SER A 104 37.92 16.30 -14.71
C SER A 104 36.73 15.67 -15.45
N ASN A 105 36.85 15.54 -16.77
CA ASN A 105 35.84 14.91 -17.61
C ASN A 105 35.49 13.47 -17.18
N SER A 106 36.49 12.69 -16.74
CA SER A 106 36.29 11.33 -16.23
C SER A 106 35.51 11.30 -14.91
N LEU A 107 35.74 12.29 -14.04
CA LEU A 107 34.96 12.41 -12.80
C LEU A 107 33.51 12.76 -13.11
N THR A 108 33.27 13.75 -13.98
CA THR A 108 31.92 14.14 -14.39
C THR A 108 31.16 12.98 -15.04
N GLN A 109 31.83 12.19 -15.89
CA GLN A 109 31.28 10.97 -16.47
C GLN A 109 30.87 9.95 -15.38
N SER A 110 31.75 9.68 -14.41
CA SER A 110 31.50 8.76 -13.30
C SER A 110 30.28 9.18 -12.47
N THR A 111 30.09 10.49 -12.26
CA THR A 111 28.89 10.99 -11.58
C THR A 111 27.62 10.72 -12.39
N GLY A 112 27.64 10.89 -13.71
CA GLY A 112 26.51 10.50 -14.57
C GLY A 112 26.19 9.01 -14.47
N GLN A 113 27.22 8.15 -14.46
CA GLN A 113 27.04 6.70 -14.32
C GLN A 113 26.41 6.35 -12.96
N THR A 114 26.93 6.93 -11.88
CA THR A 114 26.41 6.74 -10.52
C THR A 114 24.95 7.20 -10.42
N THR A 115 24.61 8.33 -11.06
CA THR A 115 23.24 8.86 -11.10
C THR A 115 22.28 7.87 -11.75
N LEU A 116 22.65 7.27 -12.89
CA LEU A 116 21.84 6.25 -13.56
C LEU A 116 21.65 4.99 -12.72
N GLN A 117 22.70 4.52 -12.05
CA GLN A 117 22.64 3.34 -11.19
C GLN A 117 21.73 3.57 -9.99
N GLN A 118 21.86 4.72 -9.33
CA GLN A 118 21.01 5.10 -8.20
C GLN A 118 19.56 5.30 -8.64
N LEU A 119 19.32 5.98 -9.77
CA LEU A 119 17.99 6.15 -10.36
C LEU A 119 17.35 4.79 -10.63
N THR A 120 18.08 3.88 -11.28
CA THR A 120 17.59 2.53 -11.60
C THR A 120 17.27 1.74 -10.33
N SER A 121 18.14 1.82 -9.31
CA SER A 121 17.93 1.14 -8.03
C SER A 121 16.70 1.66 -7.31
N ILE A 122 16.51 2.99 -7.26
CA ILE A 122 15.38 3.60 -6.53
C ILE A 122 14.06 3.31 -7.24
N LEU A 123 14.01 3.44 -8.57
CA LEU A 123 12.79 3.18 -9.34
C LEU A 123 12.37 1.72 -9.33
N ASN A 124 13.34 0.80 -9.16
CA ASN A 124 13.08 -0.62 -8.96
C ASN A 124 12.89 -1.00 -7.47
N THR A 125 12.55 -0.06 -6.59
CA THR A 125 12.18 -0.38 -5.20
C THR A 125 10.85 -1.13 -5.15
N SER A 126 10.81 -2.24 -4.41
CA SER A 126 9.62 -3.06 -4.19
C SER A 126 9.20 -3.10 -2.73
N VAL A 127 7.90 -3.10 -2.47
CA VAL A 127 7.30 -3.33 -1.15
C VAL A 127 6.38 -4.54 -1.25
N ASN A 128 6.57 -5.54 -0.39
CA ASN A 128 5.80 -6.80 -0.40
C ASN A 128 5.81 -7.54 -1.76
N GLY A 129 6.92 -7.45 -2.50
CA GLY A 129 7.05 -8.09 -3.82
C GLY A 129 6.46 -7.29 -4.99
N GLU A 130 5.88 -6.11 -4.73
CA GLU A 130 5.34 -5.23 -5.77
C GLU A 130 6.19 -3.98 -5.94
N TYR A 131 6.50 -3.62 -7.18
CA TYR A 131 7.27 -2.43 -7.51
C TYR A 131 6.45 -1.13 -7.39
N LEU A 132 7.04 -0.12 -6.76
CA LEU A 132 6.35 1.13 -6.42
C LEU A 132 6.07 2.02 -7.64
N PHE A 133 7.01 2.06 -8.59
CA PHE A 133 7.00 2.93 -9.75
C PHE A 133 6.54 2.23 -11.04
N ALA A 134 5.90 1.07 -10.93
CA ALA A 134 5.50 0.27 -12.09
C ALA A 134 4.18 0.71 -12.74
N GLY A 135 3.48 1.67 -12.14
CA GLY A 135 2.06 1.88 -12.43
C GLY A 135 1.26 0.62 -12.05
N THR A 136 0.54 0.05 -13.01
CA THR A 136 -0.25 -1.19 -12.84
C THR A 136 0.55 -2.49 -13.06
N ASN A 137 1.77 -2.43 -13.62
CA ASN A 137 2.60 -3.60 -13.94
C ASN A 137 3.50 -4.01 -12.76
N THR A 138 2.92 -4.22 -11.58
CA THR A 138 3.66 -4.26 -10.30
C THR A 138 4.58 -5.46 -10.11
N ASP A 139 4.46 -6.51 -10.92
CA ASP A 139 5.25 -7.73 -10.88
C ASP A 139 6.51 -7.68 -11.77
N VAL A 140 6.69 -6.61 -12.55
CA VAL A 140 7.84 -6.42 -13.43
C VAL A 140 8.69 -5.23 -12.98
N LYS A 141 10.02 -5.38 -13.05
CA LYS A 141 10.96 -4.29 -12.77
C LYS A 141 10.63 -3.06 -13.63
N PRO A 142 10.28 -1.90 -13.01
CA PRO A 142 9.86 -0.70 -13.74
C PRO A 142 10.86 -0.21 -14.78
N ILE A 143 12.16 -0.25 -14.48
CA ILE A 143 13.20 0.35 -15.32
C ILE A 143 14.35 -0.63 -15.57
N ASN A 144 14.77 -0.72 -16.83
CA ASN A 144 15.97 -1.41 -17.27
C ASN A 144 17.22 -0.58 -16.96
N ASP A 145 18.32 -1.25 -16.60
CA ASP A 145 19.58 -0.58 -16.29
C ASP A 145 20.28 -0.10 -17.57
N PHE A 146 20.44 1.22 -17.71
CA PHE A 146 21.19 1.83 -18.82
C PHE A 146 22.68 1.45 -18.80
N THR A 147 23.25 1.22 -17.62
CA THR A 147 24.68 0.96 -17.43
C THR A 147 25.05 -0.52 -17.51
N ALA A 148 24.05 -1.40 -17.58
CA ALA A 148 24.27 -2.84 -17.68
C ALA A 148 24.90 -3.23 -19.03
N ALA A 149 25.71 -4.29 -19.00
CA ALA A 149 26.24 -4.90 -20.21
C ALA A 149 25.09 -5.38 -21.10
N GLY A 150 25.08 -4.97 -22.37
CA GLY A 150 24.02 -5.31 -23.33
C GLY A 150 22.73 -4.50 -23.16
N SER A 151 22.75 -3.38 -22.41
CA SER A 151 21.59 -2.50 -22.28
C SER A 151 21.06 -2.04 -23.65
N PRO A 152 19.80 -2.33 -24.01
CA PRO A 152 19.20 -1.87 -25.26
C PRO A 152 19.18 -0.34 -25.38
N ALA A 153 18.96 0.35 -24.26
CA ALA A 153 18.95 1.81 -24.24
C ALA A 153 20.33 2.41 -24.52
N LYS A 154 21.40 1.81 -23.96
CA LYS A 154 22.77 2.22 -24.28
C LYS A 154 23.13 1.93 -25.73
N ALA A 155 22.74 0.76 -26.24
CA ALA A 155 22.97 0.38 -27.62
C ALA A 155 22.25 1.33 -28.60
N ALA A 156 21.00 1.72 -28.30
CA ALA A 156 20.26 2.71 -29.08
C ALA A 156 20.93 4.09 -29.06
N PHE A 157 21.41 4.53 -27.88
CA PHE A 157 22.15 5.78 -27.74
C PHE A 157 23.43 5.79 -28.60
N ASP A 158 24.24 4.74 -28.47
CA ASP A 158 25.50 4.61 -29.22
C ASP A 158 25.25 4.53 -30.73
N ALA A 159 24.23 3.76 -31.15
CA ALA A 159 23.84 3.66 -32.55
C ALA A 159 23.38 5.01 -33.12
N SER A 160 22.63 5.80 -32.35
CA SER A 160 22.19 7.13 -32.78
C SER A 160 23.37 8.09 -32.98
N PHE A 161 24.38 8.02 -32.11
CA PHE A 161 25.60 8.83 -32.25
C PHE A 161 26.33 8.47 -33.56
N VAL A 162 26.55 7.18 -33.79
CA VAL A 162 27.22 6.70 -35.01
C VAL A 162 26.41 7.03 -36.26
N ALA A 163 25.08 6.91 -36.21
CA ALA A 163 24.21 7.27 -37.32
C ALA A 163 24.29 8.77 -37.65
N LYS A 164 24.38 9.63 -36.63
CA LYS A 164 24.47 11.08 -36.79
C LYS A 164 25.81 11.55 -37.35
N PHE A 165 26.91 11.02 -36.80
CA PHE A 165 28.25 11.53 -37.06
C PHE A 165 29.10 10.66 -37.99
N GLY A 166 28.70 9.40 -38.21
CA GLY A 166 29.41 8.44 -39.07
C GLY A 166 30.60 7.74 -38.40
N PHE A 167 30.86 8.02 -37.12
CA PHE A 167 31.97 7.45 -36.35
C PHE A 167 31.61 7.36 -34.86
N THR A 168 32.43 6.64 -34.09
CA THR A 168 32.20 6.47 -32.64
C THR A 168 32.65 7.70 -31.83
N PRO A 169 32.15 7.92 -30.60
CA PRO A 169 32.56 9.07 -29.78
C PRO A 169 34.08 9.15 -29.47
N ASN A 170 34.79 8.03 -29.58
CA ASN A 170 36.24 7.94 -29.35
C ASN A 170 37.08 8.03 -30.63
N ASP A 171 36.45 8.18 -31.80
CA ASP A 171 37.17 8.43 -33.05
C ASP A 171 37.86 9.80 -33.02
N PRO A 172 39.08 9.96 -33.57
CA PRO A 172 39.74 11.27 -33.66
C PRO A 172 38.89 12.35 -34.35
N ALA A 173 38.02 11.99 -35.30
CA ALA A 173 37.13 12.93 -35.97
C ALA A 173 36.10 13.57 -35.02
N ALA A 174 35.79 12.93 -33.88
CA ALA A 174 34.87 13.45 -32.87
C ALA A 174 35.32 14.80 -32.28
N ALA A 175 36.63 15.07 -32.28
CA ALA A 175 37.19 16.35 -31.81
C ALA A 175 36.71 17.56 -32.63
N ASN A 176 36.16 17.33 -33.83
CA ASN A 176 35.64 18.39 -34.72
C ASN A 176 34.14 18.67 -34.56
N ILE A 177 33.42 17.92 -33.70
CA ILE A 177 31.99 18.16 -33.47
C ILE A 177 31.80 19.54 -32.82
N THR A 178 31.06 20.41 -33.48
CA THR A 178 30.73 21.75 -32.98
C THR A 178 29.62 21.69 -31.91
N ALA A 179 29.49 22.77 -31.12
CA ALA A 179 28.37 22.88 -30.16
C ALA A 179 27.01 22.74 -30.85
N ALA A 180 26.78 23.45 -31.97
CA ALA A 180 25.52 23.40 -32.70
C ALA A 180 25.18 21.98 -33.22
N GLN A 181 26.18 21.22 -33.66
CA GLN A 181 25.99 19.82 -34.06
C GLN A 181 25.65 18.92 -32.86
N MET A 182 26.23 19.18 -31.69
CA MET A 182 25.89 18.47 -30.47
C MET A 182 24.48 18.84 -29.97
N ASP A 183 24.10 20.11 -29.99
CA ASP A 183 22.76 20.58 -29.61
C ASP A 183 21.69 19.94 -30.50
N ASP A 184 21.95 19.86 -31.81
CA ASP A 184 21.10 19.19 -32.79
C ASP A 184 20.98 17.68 -32.51
N PHE A 185 22.09 17.00 -32.21
CA PHE A 185 22.08 15.60 -31.81
C PHE A 185 21.28 15.36 -30.52
N ILE A 186 21.48 16.19 -29.49
CA ILE A 186 20.75 16.10 -28.22
C ILE A 186 19.24 16.24 -28.46
N THR A 187 18.85 17.23 -29.26
CA THR A 187 17.45 17.58 -29.49
C THR A 187 16.74 16.57 -30.39
N ASN A 188 17.36 16.17 -31.49
CA ASN A 188 16.70 15.41 -32.54
C ASN A 188 16.96 13.91 -32.49
N ASP A 189 18.05 13.47 -31.84
CA ASP A 189 18.44 12.05 -31.81
C ASP A 189 18.38 11.46 -30.39
N VAL A 190 18.83 12.20 -29.36
CA VAL A 190 18.80 11.73 -27.97
C VAL A 190 17.43 11.95 -27.32
N ALA A 191 16.83 13.13 -27.43
CA ALA A 191 15.57 13.44 -26.76
C ALA A 191 14.44 12.44 -27.11
N PRO A 192 14.23 12.00 -28.36
CA PRO A 192 13.21 10.99 -28.66
C PRO A 192 13.43 9.63 -27.98
N GLN A 193 14.67 9.30 -27.59
CA GLN A 193 14.98 8.05 -26.90
C GLN A 193 14.57 8.06 -25.43
N PHE A 194 14.51 9.23 -24.79
CA PHE A 194 14.17 9.36 -23.38
C PHE A 194 12.83 10.05 -23.14
N LEU A 195 12.50 11.06 -23.95
CA LEU A 195 11.28 11.87 -23.88
C LEU A 195 10.23 11.47 -24.93
N GLY A 196 10.59 10.61 -25.89
CA GLY A 196 9.69 9.97 -26.84
C GLY A 196 9.50 8.47 -26.61
N ALA A 197 9.08 7.75 -27.67
CA ALA A 197 8.75 6.32 -27.64
C ALA A 197 9.95 5.39 -27.34
N GLY A 198 11.19 5.88 -27.48
CA GLY A 198 12.36 5.09 -27.13
C GLY A 198 12.43 4.74 -25.63
N TRP A 199 11.75 5.53 -24.79
CA TRP A 199 11.69 5.29 -23.36
C TRP A 199 10.95 3.98 -23.05
N GLN A 200 9.74 3.83 -23.56
CA GLN A 200 8.95 2.60 -23.42
C GLN A 200 9.59 1.43 -24.18
N THR A 201 10.33 1.70 -25.26
CA THR A 201 10.97 0.64 -26.05
C THR A 201 12.15 0.01 -25.31
N ASN A 202 12.99 0.83 -24.65
CA ASN A 202 14.30 0.39 -24.17
C ASN A 202 14.52 0.55 -22.67
N MET A 203 13.87 1.53 -22.03
CA MET A 203 14.12 1.89 -20.63
C MET A 203 13.03 1.42 -19.68
N SER A 204 11.75 1.59 -20.02
CA SER A 204 10.64 1.38 -19.09
C SER A 204 9.77 0.20 -19.43
N ASN A 205 9.50 -0.62 -18.40
CA ASN A 205 8.46 -1.63 -18.39
C ASN A 205 7.23 -1.19 -17.56
N ALA A 206 7.23 0.04 -17.03
CA ALA A 206 6.13 0.60 -16.25
C ALA A 206 5.00 1.10 -17.14
N THR A 207 3.76 1.10 -16.61
CA THR A 207 2.61 1.69 -17.29
C THR A 207 2.40 3.14 -16.85
N ASP A 208 1.82 3.96 -17.73
CA ASP A 208 1.33 5.30 -17.35
C ASP A 208 0.06 5.21 -16.50
N GLN A 209 -0.70 4.12 -16.63
CA GLN A 209 -1.87 3.85 -15.79
C GLN A 209 -1.46 3.63 -14.34
N GLN A 210 -2.21 4.25 -13.43
CA GLN A 210 -2.01 4.15 -11.99
C GLN A 210 -3.02 3.18 -11.35
N ILE A 211 -2.64 2.60 -10.23
CA ILE A 211 -3.50 1.75 -9.40
C ILE A 211 -4.55 2.63 -8.73
N VAL A 212 -5.82 2.34 -9.00
CA VAL A 212 -6.96 2.99 -8.35
C VAL A 212 -7.40 2.17 -7.15
N SER A 213 -7.30 2.77 -5.96
CA SER A 213 -7.73 2.14 -4.71
C SER A 213 -9.05 2.73 -4.23
N ARG A 214 -9.92 1.89 -3.68
CA ARG A 214 -11.10 2.34 -2.94
C ARG A 214 -10.69 2.75 -1.54
N ILE A 215 -10.91 4.01 -1.20
CA ILE A 215 -10.48 4.59 0.08
C ILE A 215 -11.64 4.91 1.03
N ALA A 216 -12.87 4.91 0.51
CA ALA A 216 -14.11 4.95 1.27
C ALA A 216 -15.22 4.18 0.53
N LEU A 217 -16.41 4.06 1.13
CA LEU A 217 -17.56 3.34 0.54
C LEU A 217 -17.91 3.82 -0.87
N ASN A 218 -17.76 5.13 -1.14
CA ASN A 218 -18.09 5.82 -2.38
C ASN A 218 -16.92 6.67 -2.93
N GLU A 219 -15.69 6.46 -2.45
CA GLU A 219 -14.52 7.24 -2.88
C GLU A 219 -13.38 6.31 -3.33
N THR A 220 -12.78 6.65 -4.47
CA THR A 220 -11.56 6.03 -4.99
C THR A 220 -10.52 7.11 -5.29
N THR A 221 -9.25 6.73 -5.27
CA THR A 221 -8.14 7.60 -5.68
C THR A 221 -7.04 6.78 -6.34
N GLU A 222 -6.27 7.42 -7.21
CA GLU A 222 -5.02 6.84 -7.72
C GLU A 222 -3.99 6.83 -6.59
N THR A 223 -3.30 5.71 -6.42
CA THR A 223 -2.47 5.40 -5.24
C THR A 223 -1.08 4.88 -5.57
N SER A 224 -0.69 4.97 -6.85
CA SER A 224 0.63 4.59 -7.33
C SER A 224 1.20 5.70 -8.20
N THR A 225 2.51 5.69 -8.37
CA THR A 225 3.20 6.53 -9.35
C THR A 225 3.83 5.67 -10.44
N SER A 226 4.30 6.31 -11.51
CA SER A 226 4.96 5.64 -12.63
C SER A 226 6.38 6.19 -12.81
N ALA A 227 7.31 5.31 -13.15
CA ALA A 227 8.66 5.66 -13.56
C ALA A 227 8.66 6.46 -14.89
N ASN A 228 7.53 6.55 -15.57
CA ASN A 228 7.34 7.31 -16.81
C ASN A 228 7.13 8.81 -16.59
N SER A 229 7.19 9.31 -15.36
CA SER A 229 7.07 10.75 -15.11
C SER A 229 8.15 11.53 -15.88
N ASP A 230 7.76 12.68 -16.42
CA ASP A 230 8.63 13.50 -17.26
C ASP A 230 9.94 13.89 -16.54
N GLY A 231 9.85 14.27 -15.25
CA GLY A 231 11.03 14.62 -14.46
C GLY A 231 12.03 13.48 -14.31
N ILE A 232 11.56 12.24 -14.11
CA ILE A 232 12.43 11.05 -14.03
C ILE A 232 13.14 10.82 -15.37
N ARG A 233 12.41 10.96 -16.48
CA ARG A 233 12.94 10.75 -17.84
C ARG A 233 14.02 11.78 -18.19
N LYS A 234 13.82 13.04 -17.82
CA LYS A 234 14.80 14.11 -17.99
C LYS A 234 16.08 13.89 -17.18
N LEU A 235 15.96 13.44 -15.93
CA LEU A 235 17.11 13.06 -15.10
C LEU A 235 17.90 11.91 -15.74
N ALA A 236 17.20 10.87 -16.21
CA ALA A 236 17.81 9.75 -16.89
C ALA A 236 18.54 10.18 -18.18
N MET A 237 17.91 11.05 -18.99
CA MET A 237 18.52 11.59 -20.22
C MET A 237 19.81 12.36 -19.92
N ALA A 238 19.79 13.29 -18.97
CA ALA A 238 20.96 14.06 -18.57
C ALA A 238 22.10 13.14 -18.10
N ALA A 239 21.79 12.18 -17.24
CA ALA A 239 22.78 11.24 -16.72
C ALA A 239 23.32 10.30 -17.80
N ALA A 240 22.49 9.88 -18.77
CA ALA A 240 22.90 9.08 -19.93
C ALA A 240 23.86 9.82 -20.85
N MET A 241 23.57 11.09 -21.19
CA MET A 241 24.47 11.91 -22.00
C MET A 241 25.84 12.08 -21.32
N VAL A 242 25.82 12.44 -20.04
CA VAL A 242 27.04 12.70 -19.28
C VAL A 242 27.89 11.45 -19.09
N SER A 243 27.26 10.33 -18.72
CA SER A 243 27.96 9.05 -18.55
C SER A 243 28.50 8.47 -19.86
N SER A 244 27.85 8.77 -20.99
CA SER A 244 28.24 8.20 -22.28
C SER A 244 29.30 9.01 -23.00
N LEU A 245 29.30 10.34 -22.86
CA LEU A 245 30.07 11.22 -23.76
C LEU A 245 31.17 12.06 -23.08
N MET A 246 31.12 12.32 -21.78
CA MET A 246 32.04 13.30 -21.17
C MET A 246 33.52 12.94 -21.27
N SER A 247 33.87 11.66 -21.15
CA SER A 247 35.26 11.19 -21.29
C SER A 247 35.68 10.86 -22.72
N SER A 248 34.79 11.04 -23.70
CA SER A 248 35.07 10.73 -25.10
C SER A 248 35.94 11.80 -25.79
N ASN A 249 36.30 11.55 -27.05
CA ASN A 249 37.16 12.43 -27.86
C ASN A 249 36.41 13.62 -28.47
N ILE A 250 35.14 13.84 -28.12
CA ILE A 250 34.38 15.01 -28.58
C ILE A 250 35.04 16.33 -28.17
N SER A 251 34.77 17.38 -28.96
CA SER A 251 35.33 18.72 -28.72
C SER A 251 34.92 19.28 -27.34
N ARG A 252 35.69 20.24 -26.83
CA ARG A 252 35.32 20.96 -25.60
C ARG A 252 33.98 21.67 -25.73
N ALA A 253 33.71 22.30 -26.87
CA ALA A 253 32.44 22.98 -27.14
C ALA A 253 31.24 22.01 -27.09
N ALA A 254 31.41 20.78 -27.58
CA ALA A 254 30.40 19.73 -27.48
C ALA A 254 30.18 19.25 -26.03
N LYS A 255 31.26 19.14 -25.22
CA LYS A 255 31.14 18.81 -23.79
C LYS A 255 30.42 19.92 -23.02
N ASP A 256 30.73 21.18 -23.31
CA ASP A 256 30.09 22.33 -22.68
C ASP A 256 28.57 22.33 -22.99
N SER A 257 28.18 22.06 -24.24
CA SER A 257 26.79 21.85 -24.65
C SER A 257 26.09 20.75 -23.84
N ILE A 258 26.72 19.57 -23.71
CA ILE A 258 26.17 18.45 -22.91
C ILE A 258 25.95 18.87 -21.46
N VAL A 259 26.91 19.57 -20.85
CA VAL A 259 26.80 20.04 -19.46
C VAL A 259 25.66 21.04 -19.32
N THR A 260 25.55 22.04 -20.20
CA THR A 260 24.47 23.05 -20.17
C THR A 260 23.09 22.42 -20.36
N HIS A 261 22.93 21.51 -21.32
CA HIS A 261 21.68 20.78 -21.50
C HIS A 261 21.34 19.91 -20.28
N SER A 262 22.34 19.23 -19.72
CA SER A 262 22.16 18.39 -18.54
C SER A 262 21.75 19.20 -17.31
N GLN A 263 22.33 20.39 -17.09
CA GLN A 263 21.93 21.27 -15.99
C GLN A 263 20.46 21.70 -16.12
N THR A 264 20.04 22.07 -17.33
CA THR A 264 18.64 22.45 -17.61
C THR A 264 17.69 21.29 -17.34
N LEU A 265 17.98 20.11 -17.91
CA LEU A 265 17.17 18.90 -17.75
C LEU A 265 17.08 18.47 -16.28
N VAL A 266 18.18 18.55 -15.51
CA VAL A 266 18.18 18.18 -14.09
C VAL A 266 17.40 19.19 -13.25
N GLY A 267 17.47 20.49 -13.57
CA GLY A 267 16.64 21.52 -12.94
C GLY A 267 15.14 21.28 -13.18
N GLU A 268 14.76 20.95 -14.42
CA GLU A 268 13.40 20.56 -14.74
C GLU A 268 12.99 19.25 -14.08
N ALA A 269 13.90 18.27 -13.99
CA ALA A 269 13.67 17.01 -13.32
C ALA A 269 13.36 17.20 -11.82
N LEU A 270 14.11 18.06 -11.12
CA LEU A 270 13.84 18.40 -9.71
C LEU A 270 12.43 18.97 -9.53
N SER A 271 12.01 19.85 -10.43
CA SER A 271 10.64 20.41 -10.42
C SER A 271 9.58 19.33 -10.67
N GLY A 272 9.81 18.47 -11.67
CA GLY A 272 8.90 17.35 -11.97
C GLY A 272 8.80 16.31 -10.85
N ILE A 273 9.92 15.97 -10.20
CA ILE A 273 9.91 15.07 -9.04
C ILE A 273 9.17 15.72 -7.86
N ALA A 274 9.39 17.01 -7.60
CA ALA A 274 8.68 17.75 -6.56
C ALA A 274 7.16 17.80 -6.83
N GLN A 275 6.74 17.90 -8.08
CA GLN A 275 5.33 17.81 -8.46
C GLN A 275 4.75 16.44 -8.11
N VAL A 276 5.41 15.34 -8.49
CA VAL A 276 4.95 13.98 -8.15
C VAL A 276 4.92 13.76 -6.64
N GLN A 277 5.87 14.33 -5.89
CA GLN A 277 5.85 14.32 -4.42
C GLN A 277 4.64 15.06 -3.86
N SER A 278 4.31 16.22 -4.42
CA SER A 278 3.14 17.00 -4.00
C SER A 278 1.84 16.25 -4.26
N GLU A 279 1.68 15.68 -5.46
CA GLU A 279 0.53 14.86 -5.83
C GLU A 279 0.38 13.65 -4.90
N THR A 280 1.49 12.93 -4.64
CA THR A 280 1.53 11.81 -3.69
C THR A 280 1.11 12.26 -2.28
N GLY A 281 1.60 13.40 -1.80
CA GLY A 281 1.25 13.97 -0.50
C GLY A 281 -0.24 14.33 -0.37
N ILE A 282 -0.85 14.84 -1.45
CA ILE A 282 -2.29 15.11 -1.50
C ILE A 282 -3.07 13.79 -1.37
N VAL A 283 -2.66 12.74 -2.09
CA VAL A 283 -3.29 11.42 -1.98
C VAL A 283 -3.14 10.84 -0.58
N GLN A 284 -1.96 10.96 0.04
CA GLN A 284 -1.74 10.54 1.43
C GLN A 284 -2.72 11.24 2.39
N LYS A 285 -2.91 12.55 2.24
CA LYS A 285 -3.86 13.31 3.06
C LYS A 285 -5.30 12.85 2.83
N ARG A 286 -5.69 12.59 1.59
CA ARG A 286 -7.03 12.08 1.26
C ARG A 286 -7.30 10.71 1.89
N VAL A 287 -6.34 9.79 1.80
CA VAL A 287 -6.43 8.45 2.42
C VAL A 287 -6.54 8.56 3.95
N SER A 288 -5.74 9.44 4.56
CA SER A 288 -5.80 9.71 6.01
C SER A 288 -7.17 10.24 6.41
N ASP A 289 -7.67 11.27 5.74
CA ASP A 289 -8.96 11.89 6.05
C ASP A 289 -10.13 10.92 5.87
N ALA A 290 -10.11 10.12 4.81
CA ALA A 290 -11.11 9.08 4.59
C ALA A 290 -11.08 8.04 5.72
N SER A 291 -9.88 7.63 6.14
CA SER A 291 -9.69 6.67 7.23
C SER A 291 -10.19 7.20 8.57
N ASP A 292 -9.91 8.46 8.90
CA ASP A 292 -10.34 9.08 10.16
C ASP A 292 -11.88 9.22 10.23
N ARG A 293 -12.51 9.61 9.10
CA ARG A 293 -13.98 9.64 8.99
C ARG A 293 -14.58 8.25 9.16
N MET A 294 -13.99 7.22 8.55
CA MET A 294 -14.48 5.84 8.67
C MET A 294 -14.28 5.29 10.09
N LYS A 295 -13.17 5.58 10.76
CA LYS A 295 -12.96 5.22 12.18
C LYS A 295 -14.05 5.83 13.08
N THR A 296 -14.42 7.09 12.83
CA THR A 296 -15.53 7.72 13.57
C THR A 296 -16.86 7.00 13.31
N GLN A 297 -17.11 6.54 12.08
CA GLN A 297 -18.31 5.76 11.75
C GLN A 297 -18.28 4.35 12.37
N ILE A 298 -17.11 3.70 12.39
CA ILE A 298 -16.90 2.41 13.08
C ILE A 298 -17.24 2.56 14.56
N ASP A 299 -16.67 3.56 15.25
CA ASP A 299 -16.94 3.82 16.67
C ASP A 299 -18.45 4.04 16.94
N LEU A 300 -19.15 4.74 16.04
CA LEU A 300 -20.59 4.96 16.14
C LEU A 300 -21.38 3.65 15.97
N PHE A 301 -21.04 2.84 14.97
CA PHE A 301 -21.71 1.56 14.74
C PHE A 301 -21.42 0.57 15.88
N GLU A 302 -20.20 0.53 16.39
CA GLU A 302 -19.85 -0.28 17.58
C GLU A 302 -20.70 0.10 18.78
N ARG A 303 -20.84 1.41 19.07
CA ARG A 303 -21.70 1.89 20.16
C ARG A 303 -23.16 1.52 19.93
N HIS A 304 -23.69 1.69 18.72
CA HIS A 304 -25.07 1.33 18.43
C HIS A 304 -25.33 -0.18 18.53
N ILE A 305 -24.38 -1.02 18.10
CA ILE A 305 -24.46 -2.48 18.28
C ILE A 305 -24.42 -2.82 19.77
N LEU A 306 -23.53 -2.19 20.55
CA LEU A 306 -23.50 -2.37 22.00
C LEU A 306 -24.80 -1.92 22.67
N ASP A 307 -25.36 -0.76 22.32
CA ASP A 307 -26.65 -0.29 22.86
C ASP A 307 -27.81 -1.25 22.54
N LEU A 308 -27.72 -1.96 21.42
CA LEU A 308 -28.71 -2.98 21.02
C LEU A 308 -28.50 -4.30 21.77
N GLU A 309 -27.25 -4.74 21.91
CA GLU A 309 -26.91 -6.10 22.33
C GLU A 309 -26.45 -6.20 23.78
N ALA A 310 -26.17 -5.09 24.47
CA ALA A 310 -25.56 -5.12 25.79
C ALA A 310 -26.46 -5.77 26.85
N VAL A 311 -25.82 -6.52 27.74
CA VAL A 311 -26.41 -7.05 28.97
C VAL A 311 -25.61 -6.50 30.14
N ASP A 312 -26.29 -6.06 31.20
CA ASP A 312 -25.64 -5.69 32.46
C ASP A 312 -24.92 -6.90 33.07
N PRO A 313 -23.57 -6.88 33.17
CA PRO A 313 -22.80 -7.99 33.70
C PRO A 313 -23.15 -8.33 35.15
N ALA A 314 -23.55 -7.36 35.97
CA ALA A 314 -23.91 -7.60 37.37
C ALA A 314 -25.23 -8.37 37.47
N THR A 315 -26.23 -7.96 36.68
CA THR A 315 -27.50 -8.68 36.57
C THR A 315 -27.30 -10.09 35.98
N ALA A 316 -26.44 -10.24 34.96
CA ALA A 316 -26.14 -11.54 34.37
C ALA A 316 -25.43 -12.48 35.35
N ALA A 317 -24.44 -11.98 36.10
CA ALA A 317 -23.71 -12.75 37.11
C ALA A 317 -24.63 -13.21 38.26
N THR A 318 -25.52 -12.33 38.72
CA THR A 318 -26.55 -12.66 39.72
C THR A 318 -27.43 -13.80 39.20
N ARG A 319 -27.87 -13.72 37.94
CA ARG A 319 -28.71 -14.75 37.33
C ARG A 319 -28.01 -16.11 37.19
N VAL A 320 -26.70 -16.11 36.89
CA VAL A 320 -25.88 -17.34 36.88
C VAL A 320 -25.83 -17.96 38.28
N ALA A 321 -25.60 -17.16 39.32
CA ALA A 321 -25.57 -17.64 40.71
C ALA A 321 -26.93 -18.24 41.12
N ASP A 322 -28.03 -17.55 40.85
CA ASP A 322 -29.38 -18.02 41.17
C ASP A 322 -29.73 -19.33 40.45
N LEU A 323 -29.42 -19.44 39.14
CA LEU A 323 -29.68 -20.65 38.37
C LEU A 323 -28.84 -21.83 38.86
N THR A 324 -27.57 -21.59 39.24
CA THR A 324 -26.70 -22.61 39.82
C THR A 324 -27.29 -23.13 41.13
N GLN A 325 -27.65 -22.22 42.04
CA GLN A 325 -28.26 -22.57 43.33
C GLN A 325 -29.57 -23.37 43.17
N HIS A 326 -30.42 -22.97 42.23
CA HIS A 326 -31.67 -23.67 41.93
C HIS A 326 -31.45 -25.07 41.34
N ILE A 327 -30.45 -25.23 40.46
CA ILE A 327 -30.08 -26.54 39.90
C ILE A 327 -29.57 -27.47 41.00
N GLU A 328 -28.67 -27.00 41.88
CA GLU A 328 -28.16 -27.76 43.03
C GLU A 328 -29.30 -28.20 43.97
N THR A 329 -30.20 -27.27 44.28
CA THR A 329 -31.38 -27.55 45.12
C THR A 329 -32.30 -28.58 44.47
N SER A 330 -32.50 -28.49 43.16
CA SER A 330 -33.32 -29.43 42.39
C SER A 330 -32.71 -30.83 42.32
N PHE A 331 -31.38 -30.94 42.21
CA PHE A 331 -30.67 -32.21 42.33
C PHE A 331 -30.83 -32.83 43.72
N ALA A 332 -30.67 -32.03 44.78
CA ALA A 332 -30.86 -32.48 46.15
C ALA A 332 -32.31 -32.97 46.40
N LEU A 333 -33.31 -32.26 45.89
CA LEU A 333 -34.71 -32.65 45.99
C LEU A 333 -35.02 -33.93 45.19
N THR A 334 -34.48 -34.05 43.98
CA THR A 334 -34.65 -35.23 43.14
C THR A 334 -34.05 -36.47 43.80
N ALA A 335 -32.87 -36.34 44.40
CA ALA A 335 -32.25 -37.42 45.18
C ALA A 335 -33.13 -37.85 46.37
N ARG A 336 -33.73 -36.87 47.08
CA ARG A 336 -34.65 -37.14 48.20
C ARG A 336 -35.96 -37.80 47.76
N LEU A 337 -36.50 -37.44 46.60
CA LEU A 337 -37.69 -38.08 46.01
C LEU A 337 -37.41 -39.49 45.48
N GLN A 338 -36.22 -39.75 44.93
CA GLN A 338 -35.80 -41.10 44.54
C GLN A 338 -35.67 -42.03 45.75
N GLN A 339 -35.24 -41.51 46.90
CA GLN A 339 -35.23 -42.27 48.17
C GLN A 339 -36.63 -42.58 48.73
N LEU A 340 -37.66 -41.84 48.33
CA LEU A 340 -39.07 -42.06 48.68
C LEU A 340 -39.81 -42.99 47.69
N SER A 341 -39.13 -43.46 46.63
CA SER A 341 -39.69 -44.41 45.66
C SER A 341 -40.13 -45.70 46.34
N LEU A 342 -41.28 -46.23 45.89
CA LEU A 342 -42.04 -47.37 46.44
C LEU A 342 -41.22 -48.65 46.74
N LEU A 343 -40.01 -48.77 46.19
CA LEU A 343 -39.06 -49.85 46.45
C LEU A 343 -38.54 -49.89 47.89
N ASN A 344 -38.47 -48.77 48.59
CA ASN A 344 -38.11 -48.73 50.02
C ASN A 344 -39.30 -49.01 50.96
N TYR A 345 -40.52 -49.14 50.42
CA TYR A 345 -41.75 -49.42 51.19
C TYR A 345 -42.36 -50.79 50.86
N LEU A 346 -41.75 -51.55 49.94
CA LEU A 346 -42.15 -52.91 49.54
C LEU A 346 -41.09 -53.98 49.91
N THR A 347 -40.19 -53.65 50.83
CA THR A 347 -39.38 -54.59 51.61
C THR A 347 -39.59 -54.30 53.08
#